data_AF-A0A059FKY9-F1
#
_entry.id   AF-A0A059FKY9-F1
#
_cell.length_a   1.000
_cell.length_b   1.000
_cell.length_c   1.000
_cell.angle_alpha   90.00
_cell.angle_beta   90.00
_cell.angle_gamma   90.00
#
_symmetry.space_group_name_H-M   'P 1'
#
loop_
_entity.id
_entity.type
_entity.pdbx_description
1 polymer ?
#
loop_
_entity_poly.entity_id
_entity_poly.type
_entity_poly.pdbx_seq_one_letter_code
_entity_poly.pdbx_strand_id
1 'polypeptide(L)'
;MGLGMDRNRLFDTPASVDSKTNKKISSLPGQAIWQAVREHLKEVLSTADYERWIADLKLIAEVDGKIVITARDRLSFDRVSADHRHILQRIWKEHDDARRDIRLVCWKDAGADLRAITEDPWAEAEPEAAAGGAGNGTGGNDGGATSAARPSSGAPEMTFGTLVTGKSNAISVELAKRVADGQPVGTQVHLISGPQGTGKTHTLLALRTRAMETNADATVVYLTAEEFLSAYTDGVKAKDTSALKKRLRSATILLIDDLHRISGKPGTETELFQNIREVTGQGGNVVLAGDKTPGELAGFSPRMMSELKGATVVEVALPDEDMRRDIIRRLARHIEQAHPEFVLDEALIERIHTGIRGPGRELTGAVWNLFTEAGFGTMAPTSDMLERVIRRMEGEVRAPTIELVKKAAMKVFNVSKADLESPSKARSVVYPRQIAMYLCREQTHKSFPQIGRAFGRRDHTTVLYAHRKLSKELATDQELAADIARVAAAILEMQAAGNH
;
A
#
# COMPACT_ATOMS: atom_id res chain seq x y z
N MET A 1 -16.79 -30.19 -52.42
CA MET A 1 -17.75 -30.67 -51.39
C MET A 1 -16.92 -30.81 -50.13
N GLY A 2 -16.92 -29.84 -49.20
CA GLY A 2 -17.83 -29.79 -48.04
C GLY A 2 -17.49 -30.95 -47.08
N LEU A 3 -17.25 -30.84 -45.78
CA LEU A 3 -17.49 -29.87 -44.69
C LEU A 3 -16.80 -30.46 -43.43
N GLY A 4 -16.48 -29.65 -42.41
CA GLY A 4 -16.62 -30.07 -41.01
C GLY A 4 -15.41 -30.01 -40.05
N MET A 5 -15.40 -28.98 -39.19
CA MET A 5 -15.00 -28.87 -37.76
C MET A 5 -13.87 -29.77 -37.20
N ASP A 6 -12.76 -29.26 -36.66
CA ASP A 6 -12.51 -28.36 -35.49
C ASP A 6 -12.47 -29.09 -34.11
N ARG A 7 -11.58 -28.62 -33.22
CA ARG A 7 -11.22 -29.06 -31.84
C ARG A 7 -10.05 -30.05 -31.67
N ASN A 8 -8.79 -29.56 -31.80
CA ASN A 8 -7.63 -29.99 -30.97
C ASN A 8 -6.28 -29.40 -31.42
N ARG A 9 -6.19 -28.10 -31.69
CA ARG A 9 -4.87 -27.47 -31.87
C ARG A 9 -4.85 -26.13 -31.20
N LEU A 10 -4.30 -26.09 -29.99
CA LEU A 10 -3.45 -25.03 -29.46
C LEU A 10 -2.95 -25.48 -28.09
N PHE A 11 -1.70 -25.16 -27.77
CA PHE A 11 -0.87 -25.58 -26.62
C PHE A 11 -0.02 -26.86 -26.78
N ASP A 12 0.80 -26.91 -27.84
CA ASP A 12 2.15 -27.47 -27.70
C ASP A 12 3.04 -26.37 -27.09
N THR A 13 3.39 -26.48 -25.80
CA THR A 13 4.31 -25.57 -25.09
C THR A 13 5.78 -25.81 -25.49
N PRO A 14 6.65 -24.77 -25.56
CA PRO A 14 8.07 -24.96 -25.81
C PRO A 14 8.83 -25.41 -24.54
N ALA A 15 9.48 -26.58 -24.64
CA ALA A 15 10.71 -27.07 -23.98
C ALA A 15 10.92 -26.92 -22.44
N SER A 16 11.20 -28.03 -21.75
CA SER A 16 11.87 -28.05 -20.43
C SER A 16 13.36 -27.68 -20.57
N VAL A 17 13.85 -26.78 -19.72
CA VAL A 17 15.27 -26.37 -19.71
C VAL A 17 15.91 -26.75 -18.39
N ASP A 18 16.93 -27.63 -18.43
CA ASP A 18 17.84 -27.86 -17.31
C ASP A 18 18.88 -26.72 -17.27
N SER A 19 18.82 -25.89 -16.23
CA SER A 19 19.67 -24.71 -16.05
C SER A 19 21.17 -25.02 -15.97
N LYS A 20 21.54 -26.28 -15.69
CA LYS A 20 22.95 -26.71 -15.60
C LYS A 20 23.53 -27.27 -16.90
N THR A 21 22.70 -27.80 -17.79
CA THR A 21 23.17 -28.52 -18.99
C THR A 21 22.62 -27.96 -20.31
N ASN A 22 21.66 -27.05 -20.25
CA ASN A 22 21.04 -26.38 -21.41
C ASN A 22 20.60 -27.36 -22.53
N LYS A 23 20.14 -28.57 -22.15
CA LYS A 23 19.56 -29.56 -23.07
C LYS A 23 18.04 -29.62 -22.91
N LYS A 24 17.32 -29.62 -24.04
CA LYS A 24 15.87 -29.82 -24.11
C LYS A 24 15.53 -31.29 -23.84
N ILE A 25 14.65 -31.56 -22.88
CA ILE A 25 14.12 -32.90 -22.59
C ILE A 25 12.72 -33.00 -23.20
N SER A 26 12.47 -34.04 -24.00
CA SER A 26 11.35 -34.12 -24.95
C SER A 26 10.15 -34.98 -24.50
N SER A 27 9.89 -35.13 -23.20
CA SER A 27 8.67 -35.82 -22.72
C SER A 27 8.36 -35.44 -21.27
N LEU A 28 7.19 -34.82 -21.01
CA LEU A 28 6.84 -34.22 -19.71
C LEU A 28 5.82 -35.08 -18.91
N PRO A 29 6.20 -35.67 -17.76
CA PRO A 29 5.28 -36.30 -16.80
C PRO A 29 4.35 -35.31 -16.08
N GLY A 30 4.72 -34.02 -15.99
CA GLY A 30 4.09 -33.05 -15.09
C GLY A 30 2.68 -32.57 -15.50
N GLN A 31 2.33 -32.59 -16.78
CA GLN A 31 1.02 -32.11 -17.25
C GLN A 31 -0.10 -33.12 -16.98
N ALA A 32 0.20 -34.42 -17.13
CA ALA A 32 -0.71 -35.50 -16.73
C ALA A 32 -0.94 -35.50 -15.22
N ILE A 33 0.12 -35.30 -14.42
CA ILE A 33 0.02 -35.11 -12.96
C ILE A 33 -0.84 -33.89 -12.63
N TRP A 34 -0.67 -32.77 -13.35
CA TRP A 34 -1.47 -31.57 -13.11
C TRP A 34 -2.97 -31.78 -13.38
N GLN A 35 -3.33 -32.54 -14.43
CA GLN A 35 -4.72 -32.88 -14.68
C GLN A 35 -5.31 -33.73 -13.53
N ALA A 36 -4.61 -34.76 -13.09
CA ALA A 36 -5.04 -35.59 -11.95
C ALA A 36 -5.16 -34.77 -10.65
N VAL A 37 -4.22 -33.86 -10.39
CA VAL A 37 -4.27 -32.94 -9.24
C VAL A 37 -5.47 -31.99 -9.33
N ARG A 38 -5.80 -31.49 -10.53
CA ARG A 38 -6.97 -30.63 -10.75
C ARG A 38 -8.29 -31.35 -10.55
N GLU A 39 -8.39 -32.63 -10.89
CA GLU A 39 -9.58 -33.44 -10.64
C GLU A 39 -9.74 -33.72 -9.14
N HIS A 40 -8.65 -34.13 -8.47
CA HIS A 40 -8.67 -34.36 -7.02
C HIS A 40 -9.00 -33.07 -6.23
N LEU A 41 -8.52 -31.89 -6.69
CA LEU A 41 -8.87 -30.60 -6.09
C LEU A 41 -10.35 -30.24 -6.24
N LYS A 42 -11.06 -30.70 -7.28
CA LYS A 42 -12.51 -30.48 -7.42
C LYS A 42 -13.34 -31.25 -6.39
N GLU A 43 -12.84 -32.40 -5.94
CA GLU A 43 -13.52 -33.24 -4.94
C GLU A 43 -13.30 -32.72 -3.52
N VAL A 44 -12.18 -32.05 -3.28
CA VAL A 44 -11.77 -31.59 -1.94
C VAL A 44 -12.19 -30.15 -1.65
N LEU A 45 -12.27 -29.30 -2.67
CA LEU A 45 -12.68 -27.89 -2.54
C LEU A 45 -14.15 -27.68 -2.89
N SER A 46 -14.75 -26.62 -2.37
CA SER A 46 -16.09 -26.20 -2.81
C SER A 46 -16.06 -25.84 -4.30
N THR A 47 -17.16 -26.10 -5.02
CA THR A 47 -17.26 -25.78 -6.46
C THR A 47 -16.96 -24.30 -6.73
N ALA A 48 -17.46 -23.41 -5.86
CA ALA A 48 -17.23 -21.97 -5.96
C ALA A 48 -15.76 -21.59 -5.74
N ASP A 49 -15.06 -22.20 -4.78
CA ASP A 49 -13.63 -21.92 -4.55
C ASP A 49 -12.75 -22.49 -5.66
N TYR A 50 -13.08 -23.67 -6.16
CA TYR A 50 -12.34 -24.29 -7.26
C TYR A 50 -12.43 -23.44 -8.53
N GLU A 51 -13.66 -23.10 -8.96
CA GLU A 51 -13.88 -22.31 -10.18
C GLU A 51 -13.22 -20.93 -10.08
N ARG A 52 -13.29 -20.31 -8.90
CA ARG A 52 -12.80 -18.95 -8.71
C ARG A 52 -11.28 -18.84 -8.57
N TRP A 53 -10.61 -19.83 -7.97
CA TRP A 53 -9.20 -19.68 -7.58
C TRP A 53 -8.25 -20.73 -8.18
N ILE A 54 -8.75 -21.91 -8.52
CA ILE A 54 -7.92 -23.04 -8.96
C ILE A 54 -8.07 -23.32 -10.45
N ALA A 55 -9.27 -23.14 -11.01
CA ALA A 55 -9.56 -23.50 -12.41
C ALA A 55 -8.69 -22.75 -13.42
N ASP A 56 -8.34 -21.50 -13.12
CA ASP A 56 -7.55 -20.62 -13.98
C ASP A 56 -6.04 -20.77 -13.80
N LEU A 57 -5.56 -21.62 -12.87
CA LEU A 57 -4.13 -21.85 -12.69
C LEU A 57 -3.54 -22.68 -13.84
N LYS A 58 -2.37 -22.25 -14.33
CA LYS A 58 -1.66 -22.94 -15.42
C LYS A 58 -0.27 -23.41 -14.98
N LEU A 59 0.03 -24.68 -15.23
CA LEU A 59 1.39 -25.21 -15.13
C LEU A 59 2.16 -24.78 -16.37
N ILE A 60 3.31 -24.14 -16.17
CA ILE A 60 4.03 -23.46 -17.26
C ILE A 60 5.45 -23.95 -17.49
N ALA A 61 6.12 -24.47 -16.47
CA ALA A 61 7.50 -24.91 -16.56
C ALA A 61 7.90 -25.81 -15.39
N GLU A 62 8.97 -26.56 -15.57
CA GLU A 62 9.77 -27.15 -14.49
C GLU A 62 11.11 -26.43 -14.46
N VAL A 63 11.45 -25.80 -13.34
CA VAL A 63 12.68 -25.02 -13.18
C VAL A 63 13.38 -25.48 -11.90
N ASP A 64 14.63 -25.92 -12.03
CA ASP A 64 15.47 -26.42 -10.93
C ASP A 64 14.82 -27.53 -10.08
N GLY A 65 14.12 -28.48 -10.73
CA GLY A 65 13.43 -29.59 -10.06
C GLY A 65 12.16 -29.18 -9.29
N LYS A 66 11.65 -27.96 -9.53
CA LYS A 66 10.38 -27.46 -8.98
C LYS A 66 9.38 -27.20 -10.09
N ILE A 67 8.14 -27.51 -9.81
CA ILE A 67 7.03 -27.32 -10.74
C ILE A 67 6.47 -25.92 -10.59
N VAL A 68 6.45 -25.16 -11.69
CA VAL A 68 5.99 -23.78 -11.69
C VAL A 68 4.53 -23.72 -12.13
N ILE A 69 3.66 -23.34 -11.20
CA ILE A 69 2.24 -23.09 -11.45
C ILE A 69 2.00 -21.58 -11.35
N THR A 70 1.28 -21.04 -12.31
CA THR A 70 1.04 -19.61 -12.43
C THR A 70 -0.42 -19.24 -12.25
N ALA A 71 -0.61 -18.14 -11.54
CA ALA A 71 -1.87 -17.42 -11.49
C ALA A 71 -1.82 -16.22 -12.46
N ARG A 72 -2.96 -15.92 -13.06
CA ARG A 72 -3.09 -14.86 -14.07
C ARG A 72 -2.81 -13.46 -13.53
N ASP A 73 -3.21 -13.19 -12.29
CA ASP A 73 -3.10 -11.89 -11.65
C ASP A 73 -2.69 -12.01 -10.17
N ARG A 74 -2.40 -10.85 -9.57
CA ARG A 74 -1.90 -10.74 -8.20
C ARG A 74 -2.91 -11.17 -7.15
N LEU A 75 -4.20 -10.88 -7.34
CA LEU A 75 -5.27 -11.24 -6.42
C LEU A 75 -5.40 -12.77 -6.35
N SER A 76 -5.46 -13.42 -7.51
CA SER A 76 -5.49 -14.88 -7.63
C SER A 76 -4.25 -15.52 -7.02
N PHE A 77 -3.06 -14.94 -7.27
CA PHE A 77 -1.81 -15.41 -6.69
C PHE A 77 -1.79 -15.32 -5.15
N ASP A 78 -2.13 -14.16 -4.58
CA ASP A 78 -2.08 -13.94 -3.14
C ASP A 78 -3.10 -14.85 -2.42
N ARG A 79 -4.30 -15.02 -2.99
CA ARG A 79 -5.35 -15.89 -2.44
C ARG A 79 -4.99 -17.37 -2.50
N VAL A 80 -4.46 -17.86 -3.62
CA VAL A 80 -3.99 -19.25 -3.74
C VAL A 80 -2.79 -19.49 -2.83
N SER A 81 -1.88 -18.52 -2.72
CA SER A 81 -0.67 -18.63 -1.88
C SER A 81 -0.99 -18.64 -0.38
N ALA A 82 -2.00 -17.89 0.06
CA ALA A 82 -2.40 -17.81 1.46
C ALA A 82 -3.24 -19.02 1.90
N ASP A 83 -4.30 -19.34 1.16
CA ASP A 83 -5.33 -20.26 1.65
C ASP A 83 -5.26 -21.65 1.03
N HIS A 84 -4.76 -21.77 -0.20
CA HIS A 84 -4.82 -23.02 -0.98
C HIS A 84 -3.44 -23.65 -1.22
N ARG A 85 -2.35 -22.99 -0.82
CA ARG A 85 -0.98 -23.47 -1.09
C ARG A 85 -0.71 -24.83 -0.45
N HIS A 86 -1.10 -24.99 0.81
CA HIS A 86 -0.84 -26.23 1.55
C HIS A 86 -1.60 -27.43 0.96
N ILE A 87 -2.86 -27.23 0.57
CA ILE A 87 -3.67 -28.31 0.00
C ILE A 87 -3.20 -28.66 -1.42
N LEU A 88 -2.83 -27.65 -2.21
CA LEU A 88 -2.26 -27.82 -3.54
C LEU A 88 -0.93 -28.59 -3.50
N GLN A 89 -0.03 -28.24 -2.56
CA GLN A 89 1.24 -28.94 -2.37
C GLN A 89 1.06 -30.37 -1.86
N ARG A 90 0.10 -30.61 -0.96
CA ARG A 90 -0.20 -31.96 -0.46
C ARG A 90 -0.69 -32.86 -1.58
N ILE A 91 -1.73 -32.43 -2.30
CA ILE A 91 -2.36 -33.21 -3.39
C ILE A 91 -1.36 -33.45 -4.52
N TRP A 92 -0.52 -32.47 -4.85
CA TRP A 92 0.55 -32.66 -5.83
C TRP A 92 1.51 -33.79 -5.44
N LYS A 93 1.94 -33.84 -4.18
CA LYS A 93 2.86 -34.89 -3.69
C LYS A 93 2.24 -36.28 -3.62
N GLU A 94 0.91 -36.37 -3.59
CA GLU A 94 0.19 -37.65 -3.65
C GLU A 94 0.14 -38.21 -5.07
N HIS A 95 0.19 -37.34 -6.09
CA HIS A 95 0.12 -37.72 -7.51
C HIS A 95 1.47 -37.69 -8.24
N ASP A 96 2.51 -37.10 -7.64
CA ASP A 96 3.87 -37.07 -8.18
C ASP A 96 4.79 -38.03 -7.39
N ASP A 97 5.11 -39.19 -7.99
CA ASP A 97 6.00 -40.20 -7.39
C ASP A 97 7.39 -39.63 -7.05
N ALA A 98 7.84 -38.61 -7.79
CA ALA A 98 9.10 -37.90 -7.54
C ALA A 98 9.00 -36.85 -6.41
N ARG A 99 7.79 -36.60 -5.88
CA ARG A 99 7.46 -35.67 -4.78
C ARG A 99 8.05 -34.27 -4.97
N ARG A 100 8.07 -33.75 -6.20
CA ARG A 100 8.63 -32.42 -6.49
C ARG A 100 7.80 -31.32 -5.84
N ASP A 101 8.48 -30.24 -5.46
CA ASP A 101 7.82 -29.10 -4.83
C ASP A 101 7.22 -28.14 -5.87
N ILE A 102 6.06 -27.56 -5.54
CA ILE A 102 5.42 -26.53 -6.35
C ILE A 102 5.94 -25.13 -5.96
N ARG A 103 6.28 -24.36 -6.99
CA ARG A 103 6.50 -22.92 -6.94
C ARG A 103 5.31 -22.20 -7.58
N LEU A 104 4.58 -21.42 -6.79
CA LEU A 104 3.52 -20.54 -7.29
C LEU A 104 4.13 -19.20 -7.75
N VAL A 105 3.65 -18.67 -8.87
CA VAL A 105 4.10 -17.39 -9.42
C VAL A 105 2.90 -16.60 -9.97
N CYS A 106 2.91 -15.27 -9.82
CA CYS A 106 1.99 -14.37 -10.53
C CYS A 106 2.56 -14.08 -11.93
N TRP A 107 1.82 -14.34 -13.00
CA TRP A 107 2.30 -14.11 -14.37
C TRP A 107 2.66 -12.64 -14.65
N LYS A 108 1.91 -11.68 -14.06
CA LYS A 108 2.20 -10.25 -14.18
C LYS A 108 3.54 -9.86 -13.53
N ASP A 109 3.95 -10.58 -12.50
CA ASP A 109 5.21 -10.38 -11.77
C ASP A 109 6.31 -11.36 -12.21
N ALA A 110 6.05 -12.19 -13.23
CA ALA A 110 7.01 -13.17 -13.72
C ALA A 110 8.25 -12.46 -14.30
N GLY A 111 9.41 -12.76 -13.76
CA GLY A 111 10.69 -12.21 -14.21
C GLY A 111 11.02 -12.60 -15.66
N ALA A 112 11.93 -11.85 -16.28
CA ALA A 112 12.33 -12.04 -17.68
C ALA A 112 12.77 -13.48 -18.00
N ASP A 113 13.40 -14.18 -17.05
CA ASP A 113 13.85 -15.56 -17.22
C ASP A 113 12.69 -16.54 -17.42
N LEU A 114 11.55 -16.33 -16.74
CA LEU A 114 10.37 -17.19 -16.86
C LEU A 114 9.60 -16.87 -18.17
N ARG A 115 9.55 -15.59 -18.56
CA ARG A 115 8.95 -15.16 -19.83
C ARG A 115 9.79 -15.53 -21.06
N ALA A 116 11.10 -15.75 -20.87
CA ALA A 116 11.98 -16.21 -21.94
C ALA A 116 11.83 -17.71 -22.23
N ILE A 117 11.37 -18.50 -21.25
CA ILE A 117 11.21 -19.95 -21.38
C ILE A 117 9.76 -20.39 -21.64
N THR A 118 8.77 -19.51 -21.44
CA THR A 118 7.35 -19.80 -21.71
C THR A 118 6.65 -18.56 -22.23
N GLU A 119 5.84 -18.72 -23.29
CA GLU A 119 5.00 -17.66 -23.84
C GLU A 119 3.80 -17.38 -22.93
N ASP A 120 3.07 -16.26 -23.13
CA ASP A 120 1.92 -15.95 -22.28
C ASP A 120 0.87 -17.07 -22.33
N PRO A 121 0.66 -17.79 -21.21
CA PRO A 121 -0.24 -18.94 -21.21
C PRO A 121 -1.68 -18.56 -21.52
N TRP A 122 -2.06 -17.29 -21.39
CA TRP A 122 -3.40 -16.75 -21.64
C TRP A 122 -3.48 -15.81 -22.85
N ALA A 123 -2.44 -15.72 -23.68
CA ALA A 123 -2.57 -15.09 -25.00
C ALA A 123 -3.47 -15.96 -25.89
N GLU A 124 -4.63 -15.43 -26.27
CA GLU A 124 -5.49 -16.07 -27.28
C GLU A 124 -4.90 -15.82 -28.68
N ALA A 125 -4.86 -16.87 -29.51
CA ALA A 125 -4.44 -16.78 -30.90
C ALA A 125 -5.49 -15.99 -31.70
N GLU A 126 -5.15 -14.77 -32.13
CA GLU A 126 -5.94 -14.04 -33.12
C GLU A 126 -5.79 -14.70 -34.51
N PRO A 127 -6.87 -14.77 -35.31
CA PRO A 127 -6.83 -15.40 -36.61
C PRO A 127 -6.11 -14.53 -37.65
N GLU A 128 -5.23 -15.16 -38.39
CA GLU A 128 -4.46 -14.65 -39.51
C GLU A 128 -5.40 -14.13 -40.63
N ALA A 129 -5.53 -12.80 -40.75
CA ALA A 129 -6.17 -12.15 -41.89
C ALA A 129 -5.11 -11.62 -42.86
N ALA A 130 -4.87 -12.44 -43.87
CA ALA A 130 -4.43 -12.16 -45.24
C ALA A 130 -3.66 -10.86 -45.54
N ALA A 131 -2.46 -11.08 -46.07
CA ALA A 131 -1.60 -10.14 -46.77
C ALA A 131 -2.31 -9.28 -47.83
N GLY A 132 -1.88 -8.02 -47.93
CA GLY A 132 -2.12 -7.19 -49.12
C GLY A 132 -1.63 -5.75 -48.99
N GLY A 133 -0.47 -5.45 -49.57
CA GLY A 133 -0.21 -4.12 -50.17
C GLY A 133 0.78 -3.22 -49.47
N ALA A 134 2.00 -3.16 -50.00
CA ALA A 134 3.02 -2.16 -49.71
C ALA A 134 2.62 -0.75 -50.19
N GLY A 135 3.09 0.29 -49.49
CA GLY A 135 3.05 1.68 -49.94
C GLY A 135 3.74 2.64 -48.97
N ASN A 136 4.91 3.16 -49.36
CA ASN A 136 5.68 4.21 -48.69
C ASN A 136 4.86 5.50 -48.43
N GLY A 137 5.12 6.18 -47.32
CA GLY A 137 4.64 7.54 -47.07
C GLY A 137 5.13 8.15 -45.75
N THR A 138 5.88 9.23 -45.86
CA THR A 138 6.50 10.05 -44.82
C THR A 138 5.52 10.86 -43.95
N GLY A 139 5.85 11.02 -42.66
CA GLY A 139 5.67 12.26 -41.88
C GLY A 139 4.35 12.48 -41.12
N GLY A 140 4.45 12.93 -39.85
CA GLY A 140 3.46 13.80 -39.22
C GLY A 140 2.65 13.23 -38.04
N ASN A 141 2.96 13.77 -36.85
CA ASN A 141 2.25 13.90 -35.57
C ASN A 141 0.78 13.45 -35.38
N ASP A 142 0.56 12.99 -34.13
CA ASP A 142 -0.62 13.07 -33.26
C ASP A 142 -1.96 12.42 -33.63
N GLY A 143 -2.47 11.64 -32.66
CA GLY A 143 -3.90 11.39 -32.52
C GLY A 143 -4.27 9.97 -32.10
N GLY A 144 -4.47 9.78 -30.79
CA GLY A 144 -5.49 8.85 -30.30
C GLY A 144 -5.19 7.35 -30.43
N ALA A 145 -4.17 6.84 -29.74
CA ALA A 145 -4.21 5.44 -29.35
C ALA A 145 -5.20 5.31 -28.18
N THR A 146 -6.45 4.95 -28.49
CA THR A 146 -7.40 4.39 -27.52
C THR A 146 -6.75 3.16 -26.89
N SER A 147 -6.06 3.38 -25.77
CA SER A 147 -5.62 2.31 -24.88
C SER A 147 -6.83 1.47 -24.57
N ALA A 148 -6.79 0.17 -24.90
CA ALA A 148 -7.72 -0.80 -24.35
C ALA A 148 -7.89 -0.50 -22.85
N ALA A 149 -9.13 -0.22 -22.43
CA ALA A 149 -9.41 0.29 -21.10
C ALA A 149 -8.86 -0.72 -20.08
N ARG A 150 -7.79 -0.34 -19.38
CA ARG A 150 -7.29 -1.12 -18.26
C ARG A 150 -8.44 -1.26 -17.27
N PRO A 151 -8.62 -2.43 -16.63
CA PRO A 151 -9.64 -2.58 -15.60
C PRO A 151 -9.43 -1.50 -14.55
N SER A 152 -10.46 -0.66 -14.35
CA SER A 152 -10.45 0.41 -13.35
C SER A 152 -10.44 -0.22 -11.97
N SER A 153 -9.62 0.31 -11.05
CA SER A 153 -9.62 -0.10 -9.65
C SER A 153 -10.88 0.33 -8.90
N GLY A 154 -11.76 1.12 -9.51
CA GLY A 154 -12.88 1.78 -8.85
C GLY A 154 -12.46 2.92 -7.92
N ALA A 155 -11.15 3.13 -7.70
CA ALA A 155 -10.64 4.23 -6.90
C ALA A 155 -10.86 5.59 -7.61
N PRO A 156 -11.13 6.67 -6.85
CA PRO A 156 -11.18 8.00 -7.43
C PRO A 156 -9.86 8.33 -8.14
N GLU A 157 -9.95 9.05 -9.26
CA GLU A 157 -8.76 9.60 -9.90
C GLU A 157 -8.01 10.53 -8.94
N MET A 158 -6.69 10.51 -8.97
CA MET A 158 -5.85 11.31 -8.08
C MET A 158 -5.73 12.75 -8.60
N THR A 159 -6.76 13.56 -8.37
CA THR A 159 -6.84 14.97 -8.76
C THR A 159 -6.88 15.89 -7.54
N PHE A 160 -6.75 17.21 -7.72
CA PHE A 160 -6.92 18.16 -6.62
C PHE A 160 -8.35 18.18 -6.06
N GLY A 161 -9.35 17.77 -6.85
CA GLY A 161 -10.73 17.67 -6.38
C GLY A 161 -10.95 16.50 -5.41
N THR A 162 -10.22 15.41 -5.60
CA THR A 162 -10.30 14.21 -4.75
C THR A 162 -9.29 14.24 -3.60
N LEU A 163 -8.25 15.08 -3.67
CA LEU A 163 -7.28 15.27 -2.59
C LEU A 163 -7.88 16.09 -1.44
N VAL A 164 -7.95 15.50 -0.24
CA VAL A 164 -8.29 16.23 0.98
C VAL A 164 -7.14 17.17 1.33
N THR A 165 -7.44 18.46 1.46
CA THR A 165 -6.47 19.50 1.80
C THR A 165 -6.75 20.03 3.20
N GLY A 166 -5.72 20.14 4.03
CA GLY A 166 -5.78 20.69 5.37
C GLY A 166 -4.42 21.23 5.80
N LYS A 167 -4.23 21.49 7.10
CA LYS A 167 -3.00 22.14 7.59
C LYS A 167 -1.74 21.32 7.27
N SER A 168 -1.87 19.99 7.29
CA SER A 168 -0.76 19.05 7.08
C SER A 168 -0.18 19.04 5.65
N ASN A 169 -0.93 19.51 4.65
CA ASN A 169 -0.49 19.46 3.25
C ASN A 169 -0.75 20.74 2.44
N ALA A 170 -1.34 21.79 3.02
CA ALA A 170 -1.76 23.01 2.31
C ALA A 170 -0.64 23.64 1.46
N ILE A 171 0.57 23.78 2.01
CA ILE A 171 1.70 24.38 1.29
C ILE A 171 2.13 23.51 0.10
N SER A 172 2.13 22.18 0.26
CA SER A 172 2.49 21.26 -0.82
C SER A 172 1.48 21.29 -1.96
N VAL A 173 0.19 21.42 -1.63
CA VAL A 173 -0.90 21.54 -2.60
C VAL A 173 -0.82 22.88 -3.34
N GLU A 174 -0.56 23.98 -2.63
CA GLU A 174 -0.38 25.29 -3.24
C GLU A 174 0.83 25.33 -4.17
N LEU A 175 1.98 24.80 -3.73
CA LEU A 175 3.17 24.66 -4.57
C LEU A 175 2.85 23.89 -5.85
N ALA A 176 2.18 22.73 -5.72
CA ALA A 176 1.82 21.89 -6.85
C ALA A 176 0.86 22.59 -7.83
N LYS A 177 -0.13 23.34 -7.34
CA LYS A 177 -1.02 24.14 -8.20
C LYS A 177 -0.26 25.22 -8.97
N ARG A 178 0.64 25.94 -8.30
CA ARG A 178 1.46 26.98 -8.94
C ARG A 178 2.36 26.42 -10.04
N VAL A 179 3.03 25.30 -9.77
CA VAL A 179 3.83 24.60 -10.79
C VAL A 179 2.96 24.18 -11.98
N ALA A 180 1.78 23.60 -11.72
CA ALA A 180 0.85 23.18 -12.77
C ALA A 180 0.33 24.35 -13.62
N ASP A 181 0.10 25.52 -13.00
CA ASP A 181 -0.41 26.72 -13.66
C ASP A 181 0.70 27.59 -14.28
N GLY A 182 1.97 27.14 -14.24
CA GLY A 182 3.11 27.91 -14.75
C GLY A 182 3.41 29.20 -13.96
N GLN A 183 2.96 29.27 -12.71
CA GLN A 183 3.18 30.43 -11.85
C GLN A 183 4.57 30.39 -11.19
N PRO A 184 5.15 31.55 -10.81
CA PRO A 184 6.43 31.60 -10.12
C PRO A 184 6.40 30.88 -8.75
N VAL A 185 7.36 29.99 -8.55
CA VAL A 185 7.52 29.14 -7.35
C VAL A 185 8.94 29.21 -6.75
N GLY A 186 9.70 30.25 -7.13
CA GLY A 186 11.07 30.47 -6.67
C GLY A 186 12.07 29.67 -7.50
N THR A 187 12.46 28.50 -7.00
CA THR A 187 13.38 27.59 -7.71
C THR A 187 12.61 26.73 -8.71
N GLN A 188 13.32 26.08 -9.63
CA GLN A 188 12.70 25.13 -10.58
C GLN A 188 12.77 23.68 -10.08
N VAL A 189 13.58 23.40 -9.06
CA VAL A 189 13.62 22.10 -8.39
C VAL A 189 12.85 22.20 -7.08
N HIS A 190 11.93 21.27 -6.88
CA HIS A 190 11.09 21.18 -5.70
C HIS A 190 11.17 19.79 -5.09
N LEU A 191 11.13 19.71 -3.76
CA LEU A 191 11.07 18.44 -3.04
C LEU A 191 9.88 18.44 -2.09
N ILE A 192 8.92 17.56 -2.34
CA ILE A 192 7.83 17.23 -1.43
C ILE A 192 8.31 16.07 -0.56
N SER A 193 8.54 16.32 0.73
CA SER A 193 9.04 15.33 1.68
C SER A 193 8.02 15.03 2.76
N GLY A 194 8.00 13.81 3.27
CA GLY A 194 7.15 13.45 4.40
C GLY A 194 6.92 11.93 4.50
N PRO A 195 6.29 11.44 5.57
CA PRO A 195 6.05 10.01 5.77
C PRO A 195 5.26 9.33 4.63
N GLN A 196 5.22 7.99 4.66
CA GLN A 196 4.39 7.23 3.74
C GLN A 196 2.90 7.47 4.01
N GLY A 197 2.09 7.47 2.94
CA GLY A 197 0.64 7.63 3.05
C GLY A 197 0.14 9.05 3.37
N THR A 198 0.98 10.07 3.25
CA THR A 198 0.62 11.50 3.45
C THR A 198 0.05 12.19 2.20
N GLY A 199 -0.05 11.47 1.08
CA GLY A 199 -0.62 11.99 -0.17
C GLY A 199 0.39 12.51 -1.19
N LYS A 200 1.70 12.31 -1.01
CA LYS A 200 2.75 12.78 -1.96
C LYS A 200 2.47 12.37 -3.41
N THR A 201 2.24 11.07 -3.67
CA THR A 201 1.88 10.55 -4.99
C THR A 201 0.59 11.17 -5.53
N HIS A 202 -0.43 11.35 -4.68
CA HIS A 202 -1.68 12.00 -5.06
C HIS A 202 -1.42 13.45 -5.47
N THR A 203 -0.62 14.21 -4.72
CA THR A 203 -0.23 15.59 -5.05
C THR A 203 0.50 15.66 -6.40
N LEU A 204 1.44 14.75 -6.69
CA LEU A 204 2.14 14.71 -7.97
C LEU A 204 1.19 14.40 -9.14
N LEU A 205 0.30 13.43 -8.99
CA LEU A 205 -0.65 13.07 -10.04
C LEU A 205 -1.71 14.17 -10.23
N ALA A 206 -2.15 14.83 -9.16
CA ALA A 206 -3.05 15.97 -9.23
C ALA A 206 -2.41 17.16 -9.94
N LEU A 207 -1.13 17.43 -9.68
CA LEU A 207 -0.32 18.41 -10.41
C LEU A 207 -0.32 18.08 -11.90
N ARG A 208 0.01 16.82 -12.26
CA ARG A 208 0.03 16.37 -13.65
C ARG A 208 -1.31 16.60 -14.33
N THR A 209 -2.41 16.14 -13.74
CA THR A 209 -3.75 16.27 -14.32
C THR A 209 -4.07 17.76 -14.56
N ARG A 210 -3.86 18.61 -13.54
CA ARG A 210 -4.11 20.05 -13.68
C ARG A 210 -3.23 20.71 -14.74
N ALA A 211 -1.94 20.37 -14.81
CA ALA A 211 -1.04 20.95 -15.80
C ALA A 211 -1.46 20.60 -17.23
N MET A 212 -1.89 19.35 -17.45
CA MET A 212 -2.41 18.89 -18.74
C MET A 212 -3.77 19.53 -19.09
N GLU A 213 -4.58 19.89 -18.10
CA GLU A 213 -5.87 20.59 -18.31
C GLU A 213 -5.69 22.09 -18.57
N THR A 214 -4.78 22.75 -17.85
CA THR A 214 -4.59 24.21 -17.91
C THR A 214 -3.72 24.64 -19.10
N ASN A 215 -2.78 23.80 -19.54
CA ASN A 215 -1.83 24.14 -20.60
C ASN A 215 -1.65 22.99 -21.59
N ALA A 216 -2.19 23.16 -22.80
CA ALA A 216 -2.13 22.17 -23.88
C ALA A 216 -0.68 21.88 -24.35
N ASP A 217 0.25 22.83 -24.16
CA ASP A 217 1.67 22.66 -24.52
C ASP A 217 2.49 22.02 -23.37
N ALA A 218 1.88 21.79 -22.20
CA ALA A 218 2.58 21.19 -21.07
C ALA A 218 2.88 19.71 -21.34
N THR A 219 4.17 19.39 -21.44
CA THR A 219 4.63 18.00 -21.48
C THR A 219 5.05 17.58 -20.08
N VAL A 220 4.16 16.86 -19.39
CA VAL A 220 4.42 16.38 -18.03
C VAL A 220 4.85 14.92 -18.05
N VAL A 221 6.03 14.63 -17.51
CA VAL A 221 6.54 13.27 -17.37
C VAL A 221 6.52 12.86 -15.91
N TYR A 222 5.71 11.85 -15.58
CA TYR A 222 5.70 11.19 -14.28
C TYR A 222 6.40 9.84 -14.36
N LEU A 223 7.28 9.58 -13.39
CA LEU A 223 7.96 8.30 -13.17
C LEU A 223 8.15 8.09 -11.68
N THR A 224 8.03 6.84 -11.23
CA THR A 224 8.66 6.46 -9.95
C THR A 224 10.18 6.36 -10.14
N ALA A 225 10.95 6.53 -9.06
CA ALA A 225 12.37 6.29 -9.06
C ALA A 225 12.75 4.86 -9.48
N GLU A 226 11.86 3.88 -9.25
CA GLU A 226 12.03 2.50 -9.67
C GLU A 226 11.84 2.32 -11.17
N GLU A 227 10.81 2.94 -11.76
CA GLU A 227 10.61 2.95 -13.21
C GLU A 227 11.77 3.64 -13.93
N PHE A 228 12.26 4.77 -13.38
CA PHE A 228 13.44 5.45 -13.90
C PHE A 228 14.67 4.53 -13.86
N LEU A 229 14.90 3.86 -12.73
CA LEU A 229 15.99 2.91 -12.59
C LEU A 229 15.88 1.76 -13.60
N SER A 230 14.71 1.12 -13.70
CA SER A 230 14.50 0.02 -14.64
C SER A 230 14.80 0.46 -16.06
N ALA A 231 14.18 1.55 -16.51
CA ALA A 231 14.37 2.10 -17.84
C ALA A 231 15.83 2.45 -18.14
N TYR A 232 16.55 3.01 -17.16
CA TYR A 232 17.97 3.30 -17.31
C TYR A 232 18.80 2.01 -17.41
N THR A 233 18.56 1.03 -16.53
CA THR A 233 19.32 -0.23 -16.55
C THR A 233 19.06 -1.05 -17.81
N ASP A 234 17.83 -1.07 -18.31
CA ASP A 234 17.48 -1.76 -19.55
C ASP A 234 18.13 -1.08 -20.75
N GLY A 235 18.13 0.26 -20.78
CA GLY A 235 18.83 1.02 -21.82
C GLY A 235 20.35 0.81 -21.79
N VAL A 236 20.96 0.74 -20.60
CA VAL A 236 22.40 0.43 -20.47
C VAL A 236 22.71 -0.99 -20.98
N LYS A 237 21.88 -1.98 -20.65
CA LYS A 237 22.02 -3.37 -21.17
C LYS A 237 21.88 -3.41 -22.69
N ALA A 238 20.92 -2.67 -23.23
CA ALA A 238 20.71 -2.53 -24.67
C ALA A 238 21.76 -1.64 -25.37
N LYS A 239 22.65 -0.99 -24.60
CA LYS A 239 23.57 0.06 -25.06
C LYS A 239 22.86 1.23 -25.77
N ASP A 240 21.59 1.46 -25.43
CA ASP A 240 20.77 2.54 -25.96
C ASP A 240 19.91 3.16 -24.86
N THR A 241 20.27 4.37 -24.44
CA THR A 241 19.49 5.18 -23.50
C THR A 241 18.72 6.31 -24.19
N SER A 242 18.72 6.35 -25.52
CA SER A 242 18.19 7.46 -26.32
C SER A 242 16.68 7.67 -26.10
N ALA A 243 15.91 6.58 -25.98
CA ALA A 243 14.47 6.63 -25.75
C ALA A 243 14.12 7.28 -24.40
N LEU A 244 14.78 6.86 -23.32
CA LEU A 244 14.60 7.45 -21.99
C LEU A 244 14.96 8.93 -22.01
N LYS A 245 16.12 9.27 -22.57
CA LYS A 245 16.58 10.66 -22.66
C LYS A 245 15.64 11.53 -23.51
N LYS A 246 15.13 11.01 -24.63
CA LYS A 246 14.17 11.73 -25.48
C LYS A 246 12.88 12.02 -24.71
N ARG A 247 12.36 11.02 -23.99
CA ARG A 247 11.16 11.15 -23.16
C ARG A 247 11.33 12.18 -22.05
N LEU A 248 12.49 12.23 -21.39
CA LEU A 248 12.75 13.15 -20.30
C LEU A 248 13.04 14.58 -20.78
N ARG A 249 13.79 14.75 -21.88
CA ARG A 249 14.09 16.06 -22.45
C ARG A 249 12.89 16.81 -23.00
N SER A 250 11.82 16.12 -23.39
CA SER A 250 10.59 16.79 -23.82
C SER A 250 9.80 17.36 -22.64
N ALA A 251 10.14 17.03 -21.39
CA ALA A 251 9.34 17.42 -20.25
C ALA A 251 9.49 18.91 -19.91
N THR A 252 8.38 19.65 -19.91
CA THR A 252 8.30 20.98 -19.27
C THR A 252 8.10 20.85 -17.76
N ILE A 253 7.55 19.71 -17.31
CA ILE A 253 7.44 19.34 -15.90
C ILE A 253 7.88 17.88 -15.72
N LEU A 254 8.91 17.64 -14.93
CA LEU A 254 9.38 16.31 -14.55
C LEU A 254 8.97 15.98 -13.11
N LEU A 255 8.22 14.90 -12.94
CA LEU A 255 7.76 14.41 -11.64
C LEU A 255 8.43 13.07 -11.33
N ILE A 256 9.17 13.02 -10.22
CA ILE A 256 9.84 11.79 -9.76
C ILE A 256 9.29 11.41 -8.38
N ASP A 257 8.65 10.25 -8.28
CA ASP A 257 8.14 9.70 -7.02
C ASP A 257 9.16 8.76 -6.34
N ASP A 258 9.05 8.57 -5.04
CA ASP A 258 9.91 7.67 -4.25
C ASP A 258 11.44 7.89 -4.43
N LEU A 259 11.90 9.14 -4.43
CA LEU A 259 13.31 9.53 -4.67
C LEU A 259 14.34 8.69 -3.88
N HIS A 260 13.99 8.28 -2.66
CA HIS A 260 14.83 7.46 -1.79
C HIS A 260 15.30 6.15 -2.44
N ARG A 261 14.59 5.61 -3.45
CA ARG A 261 14.97 4.38 -4.17
C ARG A 261 16.20 4.53 -5.08
N ILE A 262 16.63 5.76 -5.36
CA ILE A 262 17.86 6.08 -6.12
C ILE A 262 19.10 6.05 -5.23
N SER A 263 18.96 6.22 -3.92
CA SER A 263 20.08 6.24 -2.99
C SER A 263 20.94 4.98 -3.12
N GLY A 264 22.26 5.15 -3.11
CA GLY A 264 23.22 4.05 -3.25
C GLY A 264 23.33 3.48 -4.67
N LYS A 265 22.77 4.13 -5.70
CA LYS A 265 22.87 3.71 -7.12
C LYS A 265 23.56 4.80 -7.96
N PRO A 266 24.91 4.88 -7.95
CA PRO A 266 25.66 6.02 -8.50
C PRO A 266 25.40 6.31 -9.99
N GLY A 267 25.28 5.26 -10.82
CA GLY A 267 25.02 5.43 -12.25
C GLY A 267 23.65 6.05 -12.52
N THR A 268 22.62 5.52 -11.84
CA THR A 268 21.25 6.03 -11.94
C THR A 268 21.12 7.43 -11.35
N GLU A 269 21.78 7.70 -10.23
CA GLU A 269 21.83 9.02 -9.62
C GLU A 269 22.46 10.06 -10.55
N THR A 270 23.58 9.71 -11.20
CA THR A 270 24.28 10.60 -12.13
C THR A 270 23.38 10.95 -13.32
N GLU A 271 22.70 9.95 -13.88
CA GLU A 271 21.76 10.17 -14.98
C GLU A 271 20.56 11.03 -14.53
N LEU A 272 19.98 10.75 -13.35
CA LEU A 272 18.89 11.56 -12.83
C LEU A 272 19.31 13.01 -12.63
N PHE A 273 20.48 13.25 -12.04
CA PHE A 273 21.05 14.59 -11.86
C PHE A 273 21.14 15.33 -13.20
N GLN A 274 21.64 14.65 -14.24
CA GLN A 274 21.78 15.25 -15.56
C GLN A 274 20.41 15.62 -16.16
N ASN A 275 19.40 14.75 -16.03
CA ASN A 275 18.04 15.03 -16.48
C ASN A 275 17.40 16.21 -15.72
N ILE A 276 17.63 16.33 -14.41
CA ILE A 276 17.18 17.49 -13.62
C ILE A 276 17.76 18.78 -14.21
N ARG A 277 19.07 18.80 -14.48
CA ARG A 277 19.74 19.98 -15.05
C ARG A 277 19.30 20.31 -16.45
N GLU A 278 19.02 19.31 -17.28
CA GLU A 278 18.51 19.52 -18.64
C GLU A 278 17.11 20.14 -18.63
N VAL A 279 16.19 19.62 -17.82
CA VAL A 279 14.81 20.15 -17.71
C VAL A 279 14.83 21.58 -17.18
N THR A 280 15.54 21.82 -16.07
CA THR A 280 15.63 23.15 -15.46
C THR A 280 16.35 24.17 -16.34
N GLY A 281 17.42 23.76 -17.03
CA GLY A 281 18.15 24.61 -17.98
C GLY A 281 17.31 25.07 -19.17
N GLN A 282 16.22 24.38 -19.49
CA GLN A 282 15.25 24.75 -20.53
C GLN A 282 14.07 25.59 -20.02
N GLY A 283 14.07 25.96 -18.73
CA GLY A 283 12.96 26.69 -18.12
C GLY A 283 11.91 25.79 -17.44
N GLY A 284 12.02 24.47 -17.58
CA GLY A 284 11.08 23.51 -17.01
C GLY A 284 11.20 23.36 -15.48
N ASN A 285 10.19 22.74 -14.87
CA ASN A 285 10.14 22.47 -13.43
C ASN A 285 10.36 20.99 -13.13
N VAL A 286 10.99 20.69 -12.00
CA VAL A 286 11.21 19.35 -11.48
C VAL A 286 10.58 19.27 -10.09
N VAL A 287 9.67 18.32 -9.89
CA VAL A 287 9.08 18.03 -8.58
C VAL A 287 9.44 16.61 -8.18
N LEU A 288 10.20 16.51 -7.09
CA LEU A 288 10.63 15.26 -6.50
C LEU A 288 9.74 14.97 -5.28
N ALA A 289 9.35 13.71 -5.08
CA ALA A 289 8.73 13.26 -3.84
C ALA A 289 9.62 12.24 -3.13
N GLY A 290 9.72 12.36 -1.81
CA GLY A 290 10.54 11.46 -0.99
C GLY A 290 10.04 11.35 0.44
N ASP A 291 10.63 10.41 1.18
CA ASP A 291 10.24 10.15 2.57
C ASP A 291 10.97 11.05 3.59
N LYS A 292 12.02 11.76 3.16
CA LYS A 292 12.96 12.46 4.02
C LYS A 292 13.36 13.82 3.44
N THR A 293 13.71 14.75 4.31
CA THR A 293 14.27 16.05 3.94
C THR A 293 15.72 15.91 3.46
N PRO A 294 16.30 16.91 2.74
CA PRO A 294 17.70 16.86 2.32
C PRO A 294 18.70 16.75 3.49
N GLY A 295 18.33 17.15 4.70
CA GLY A 295 19.19 16.96 5.88
C GLY A 295 19.29 15.51 6.35
N GLU A 296 18.28 14.70 6.07
CA GLU A 296 18.12 13.32 6.56
C GLU A 296 18.40 12.27 5.48
N LEU A 297 18.55 12.69 4.22
CA LEU A 297 18.92 11.82 3.11
C LEU A 297 20.36 11.34 3.27
N ALA A 298 20.54 10.04 3.05
CA ALA A 298 21.84 9.37 3.04
C ALA A 298 22.04 8.63 1.71
N GLY A 299 23.29 8.38 1.34
CA GLY A 299 23.65 7.57 0.17
C GLY A 299 23.56 8.27 -1.19
N PHE A 300 23.35 9.59 -1.21
CA PHE A 300 23.46 10.44 -2.41
C PHE A 300 24.84 11.10 -2.49
N SER A 301 25.33 11.37 -3.69
CA SER A 301 26.59 12.08 -3.91
C SER A 301 26.52 13.54 -3.41
N PRO A 302 27.67 14.16 -3.08
CA PRO A 302 27.71 15.58 -2.69
C PRO A 302 27.06 16.52 -3.72
N ARG A 303 27.13 16.17 -5.01
CA ARG A 303 26.56 16.97 -6.10
C ARG A 303 25.03 16.92 -6.08
N MET A 304 24.44 15.73 -6.00
CA MET A 304 22.99 15.59 -5.86
C MET A 304 22.49 16.23 -4.56
N MET A 305 23.21 16.05 -3.46
CA MET A 305 22.85 16.68 -2.19
C MET A 305 22.88 18.21 -2.26
N SER A 306 23.82 18.79 -3.01
CA SER A 306 23.84 20.24 -3.28
C SER A 306 22.60 20.68 -4.06
N GLU A 307 22.18 19.91 -5.07
CA GLU A 307 20.94 20.15 -5.82
C GLU A 307 19.72 20.16 -4.91
N LEU A 308 19.58 19.10 -4.09
CA LEU A 308 18.44 18.92 -3.21
C LEU A 308 18.38 19.98 -2.10
N LYS A 309 19.53 20.48 -1.63
CA LYS A 309 19.60 21.60 -0.67
C LYS A 309 19.30 22.95 -1.32
N GLY A 310 19.53 23.09 -2.62
CA GLY A 310 19.14 24.27 -3.41
C GLY A 310 17.69 24.25 -3.88
N ALA A 311 16.98 23.13 -3.70
CA ALA A 311 15.58 23.00 -4.07
C ALA A 311 14.65 23.66 -3.05
N THR A 312 13.45 24.06 -3.48
CA THR A 312 12.38 24.44 -2.57
C THR A 312 11.82 23.17 -1.92
N VAL A 313 12.05 23.01 -0.62
CA VAL A 313 11.58 21.85 0.15
C VAL A 313 10.27 22.18 0.86
N VAL A 314 9.26 21.34 0.68
CA VAL A 314 7.99 21.42 1.40
C VAL A 314 7.75 20.09 2.10
N GLU A 315 7.43 20.16 3.38
CA GLU A 315 7.09 19.00 4.19
C GLU A 315 5.58 18.74 4.19
N VAL A 316 5.21 17.46 4.17
CA VAL A 316 3.85 16.98 4.30
C VAL A 316 3.77 16.10 5.53
N ALA A 317 2.88 16.45 6.45
CA ALA A 317 2.66 15.70 7.68
C ALA A 317 1.54 14.66 7.50
N LEU A 318 1.35 13.82 8.52
CA LEU A 318 0.17 12.96 8.62
C LEU A 318 -1.11 13.81 8.61
N PRO A 319 -2.23 13.29 8.04
CA PRO A 319 -3.48 14.02 8.02
C PRO A 319 -3.94 14.30 9.46
N ASP A 320 -4.36 15.54 9.72
CA ASP A 320 -4.97 15.92 10.99
C ASP A 320 -6.36 15.26 11.16
N GLU A 321 -6.91 15.36 12.36
CA GLU A 321 -8.20 14.78 12.78
C GLU A 321 -9.35 15.09 11.80
N ASP A 322 -9.43 16.34 11.32
CA ASP A 322 -10.48 16.77 10.39
C ASP A 322 -10.24 16.17 9.00
N MET A 323 -8.99 16.20 8.54
CA MET A 323 -8.59 15.58 7.27
C MET A 323 -8.86 14.08 7.27
N ARG A 324 -8.59 13.37 8.36
CA ARG A 324 -8.83 11.91 8.47
C ARG A 324 -10.30 11.58 8.26
N ARG A 325 -11.21 12.32 8.91
CA ARG A 325 -12.66 12.19 8.73
C ARG A 325 -13.09 12.51 7.30
N ASP A 326 -12.55 13.58 6.72
CA ASP A 326 -12.91 13.98 5.35
C ASP A 326 -12.39 12.97 4.31
N ILE A 327 -11.23 12.34 4.52
CA ILE A 327 -10.73 11.23 3.68
C ILE A 327 -11.74 10.08 3.66
N ILE A 328 -12.19 9.64 4.83
CA ILE A 328 -13.19 8.57 4.97
C ILE A 328 -14.48 8.97 4.27
N ARG A 329 -15.00 10.17 4.58
CA ARG A 329 -16.29 10.66 4.07
C ARG A 329 -16.28 10.86 2.55
N ARG A 330 -15.20 11.38 1.96
CA ARG A 330 -15.09 11.54 0.50
C ARG A 330 -15.01 10.20 -0.20
N LEU A 331 -14.25 9.25 0.33
CA LEU A 331 -14.16 7.92 -0.27
C LEU A 331 -15.49 7.17 -0.16
N ALA A 332 -16.18 7.26 0.97
CA ALA A 332 -17.51 6.68 1.15
C ALA A 332 -18.50 7.24 0.11
N ARG A 333 -18.57 8.56 -0.05
CA ARG A 333 -19.43 9.21 -1.05
C ARG A 333 -19.07 8.83 -2.49
N HIS A 334 -17.79 8.64 -2.80
CA HIS A 334 -17.36 8.15 -4.11
C HIS A 334 -17.88 6.74 -4.39
N ILE A 335 -17.81 5.85 -3.40
CA ILE A 335 -18.32 4.48 -3.53
C ILE A 335 -19.85 4.48 -3.65
N GLU A 336 -20.53 5.29 -2.83
CA GLU A 336 -22.00 5.44 -2.82
C GLU A 336 -22.57 5.81 -4.19
N GLN A 337 -21.86 6.63 -4.99
CA GLN A 337 -22.28 7.00 -6.35
C GLN A 337 -22.51 5.79 -7.27
N ALA A 338 -21.70 4.74 -7.12
CA ALA A 338 -21.85 3.49 -7.86
C ALA A 338 -22.60 2.41 -7.07
N HIS A 339 -22.65 2.53 -5.74
CA HIS A 339 -23.22 1.54 -4.82
C HIS A 339 -24.11 2.24 -3.77
N PRO A 340 -25.37 2.56 -4.09
CA PRO A 340 -26.25 3.34 -3.21
C PRO A 340 -26.53 2.71 -1.83
N GLU A 341 -26.35 1.39 -1.70
CA GLU A 341 -26.48 0.68 -0.42
C GLU A 341 -25.26 0.91 0.49
N PHE A 342 -24.11 1.27 -0.06
CA PHE A 342 -22.89 1.52 0.70
C PHE A 342 -22.89 2.94 1.29
N VAL A 343 -23.67 3.12 2.36
CA VAL A 343 -23.73 4.39 3.10
C VAL A 343 -23.01 4.24 4.43
N LEU A 344 -22.05 5.13 4.69
CA LEU A 344 -21.41 5.26 6.01
C LEU A 344 -22.05 6.39 6.78
N ASP A 345 -22.73 6.05 7.88
CA ASP A 345 -23.19 7.04 8.84
C ASP A 345 -22.03 7.63 9.67
N GLU A 346 -22.32 8.69 10.43
CA GLU A 346 -21.30 9.37 11.23
C GLU A 346 -20.72 8.47 12.33
N ALA A 347 -21.49 7.51 12.85
CA ALA A 347 -21.01 6.58 13.87
C ALA A 347 -19.94 5.63 13.31
N LEU A 348 -20.15 5.10 12.10
CA LEU A 348 -19.18 4.27 11.39
C LEU A 348 -17.94 5.07 10.99
N ILE A 349 -18.11 6.32 10.56
CA ILE A 349 -16.99 7.23 10.24
C ILE A 349 -16.13 7.46 11.49
N GLU A 350 -16.73 7.84 12.61
CA GLU A 350 -15.99 8.02 13.87
C GLU A 350 -15.35 6.72 14.35
N ARG A 351 -16.00 5.58 14.13
CA ARG A 351 -15.45 4.29 14.50
C ARG A 351 -14.24 3.88 13.66
N ILE A 352 -14.24 4.15 12.35
CA ILE A 352 -13.07 3.99 11.47
C ILE A 352 -11.96 4.94 11.94
N HIS A 353 -12.33 6.21 12.15
CA HIS A 353 -11.40 7.27 12.54
C HIS A 353 -10.63 6.93 13.82
N THR A 354 -11.33 6.44 14.85
CA THR A 354 -10.76 6.03 16.15
C THR A 354 -10.12 4.63 16.12
N GLY A 355 -10.59 3.76 15.22
CA GLY A 355 -10.14 2.38 15.10
C GLY A 355 -8.85 2.20 14.32
N ILE A 356 -8.67 2.96 13.24
CA ILE A 356 -7.54 2.83 12.31
C ILE A 356 -6.55 3.93 12.59
N ARG A 357 -5.33 3.61 13.00
CA ARG A 357 -4.39 4.61 13.54
C ARG A 357 -3.37 5.11 12.53
N GLY A 358 -3.24 4.42 11.40
CA GLY A 358 -2.26 4.76 10.38
C GLY A 358 -2.57 5.98 9.52
N PRO A 359 -1.73 6.23 8.49
CA PRO A 359 -1.85 7.35 7.57
C PRO A 359 -3.06 7.20 6.64
N GLY A 360 -3.26 8.17 5.75
CA GLY A 360 -4.41 8.21 4.83
C GLY A 360 -4.61 6.92 4.02
N ARG A 361 -3.52 6.23 3.67
CA ARG A 361 -3.57 4.93 2.97
C ARG A 361 -4.28 3.84 3.76
N GLU A 362 -4.12 3.81 5.08
CA GLU A 362 -4.78 2.82 5.93
C GLU A 362 -6.25 3.16 6.12
N LEU A 363 -6.59 4.46 6.22
CA LEU A 363 -7.99 4.90 6.24
C LEU A 363 -8.73 4.51 4.96
N THR A 364 -8.13 4.76 3.80
CA THR A 364 -8.74 4.35 2.52
C THR A 364 -8.84 2.83 2.41
N GLY A 365 -7.81 2.12 2.88
CA GLY A 365 -7.83 0.66 2.99
C GLY A 365 -8.97 0.14 3.86
N ALA A 366 -9.26 0.78 5.00
CA ALA A 366 -10.35 0.37 5.88
C ALA A 366 -11.73 0.54 5.22
N VAL A 367 -11.95 1.64 4.51
CA VAL A 367 -13.20 1.87 3.76
C VAL A 367 -13.36 0.83 2.65
N TRP A 368 -12.31 0.53 1.87
CA TRP A 368 -12.36 -0.51 0.84
C TRP A 368 -12.56 -1.92 1.40
N ASN A 369 -11.97 -2.22 2.55
CA ASN A 369 -12.21 -3.49 3.25
C ASN A 369 -13.65 -3.59 3.76
N LEU A 370 -14.22 -2.49 4.27
CA LEU A 370 -15.61 -2.46 4.70
C LEU A 370 -16.56 -2.61 3.50
N PHE A 371 -16.25 -1.97 2.36
CA PHE A 371 -16.95 -2.18 1.10
C PHE A 371 -16.93 -3.65 0.67
N THR A 372 -15.79 -4.32 0.84
CA THR A 372 -15.64 -5.75 0.56
C THR A 372 -16.44 -6.63 1.53
N GLU A 373 -16.40 -6.34 2.83
CA GLU A 373 -17.21 -7.03 3.86
C GLU A 373 -18.71 -6.85 3.63
N ALA A 374 -19.12 -5.69 3.10
CA ALA A 374 -20.47 -5.37 2.68
C ALA A 374 -20.80 -5.95 1.29
N GLY A 375 -20.15 -7.06 0.91
CA GLY A 375 -20.41 -7.78 -0.33
C GLY A 375 -20.23 -6.93 -1.59
N PHE A 376 -19.20 -6.08 -1.63
CA PHE A 376 -18.97 -5.11 -2.71
C PHE A 376 -20.13 -4.11 -2.88
N GLY A 377 -20.65 -3.62 -1.76
CA GLY A 377 -21.74 -2.63 -1.74
C GLY A 377 -23.11 -3.20 -2.11
N THR A 378 -23.30 -4.51 -1.94
CA THR A 378 -24.62 -5.17 -2.10
C THR A 378 -25.46 -5.12 -0.83
N MET A 379 -24.86 -4.74 0.29
CA MET A 379 -25.53 -4.54 1.57
C MET A 379 -25.00 -3.30 2.28
N ALA A 380 -25.81 -2.76 3.20
CA ALA A 380 -25.41 -1.66 4.04
C ALA A 380 -24.28 -2.06 5.02
N PRO A 381 -23.24 -1.23 5.19
CA PRO A 381 -22.21 -1.45 6.20
C PRO A 381 -22.79 -1.50 7.61
N THR A 382 -22.30 -2.43 8.43
CA THR A 382 -22.70 -2.56 9.85
C THR A 382 -21.51 -2.43 10.79
N SER A 383 -21.79 -2.09 12.06
CA SER A 383 -20.75 -2.04 13.10
C SER A 383 -19.98 -3.36 13.23
N ASP A 384 -20.67 -4.50 13.12
CA ASP A 384 -20.03 -5.83 13.21
C ASP A 384 -19.09 -6.11 12.05
N MET A 385 -19.44 -5.67 10.83
CA MET A 385 -18.53 -5.74 9.68
C MET A 385 -17.29 -4.89 9.92
N LEU A 386 -17.48 -3.65 10.37
CA LEU A 386 -16.39 -2.72 10.65
C LEU A 386 -15.45 -3.25 11.74
N GLU A 387 -15.96 -3.85 12.81
CA GLU A 387 -15.12 -4.44 13.86
C GLU A 387 -14.24 -5.59 13.33
N ARG A 388 -14.75 -6.40 12.40
CA ARG A 388 -13.94 -7.43 11.72
C ARG A 388 -12.84 -6.82 10.86
N VAL A 389 -13.12 -5.73 10.14
CA VAL A 389 -12.13 -4.99 9.35
C VAL A 389 -11.02 -4.46 10.25
N ILE A 390 -11.39 -3.75 11.32
CA ILE A 390 -10.44 -3.13 12.24
C ILE A 390 -9.56 -4.20 12.88
N ARG A 391 -10.15 -5.31 13.36
CA ARG A 391 -9.39 -6.43 13.93
C ARG A 391 -8.41 -7.06 12.93
N ARG A 392 -8.77 -7.13 11.64
CA ARG A 392 -7.88 -7.66 10.60
C ARG A 392 -6.70 -6.74 10.32
N MET A 393 -6.94 -5.42 10.33
CA MET A 393 -5.92 -4.41 9.99
C MET A 393 -4.98 -4.11 11.17
N GLU A 394 -5.54 -3.91 12.37
CA GLU A 394 -4.80 -3.47 13.56
C GLU A 394 -4.43 -4.64 14.49
N GLY A 395 -4.92 -5.84 14.17
CA GLY A 395 -4.79 -7.02 15.03
C GLY A 395 -5.83 -7.06 16.15
N GLU A 396 -5.71 -8.06 17.03
CA GLU A 396 -6.52 -8.07 18.26
C GLU A 396 -6.07 -6.94 19.18
N VAL A 397 -7.05 -6.23 19.76
CA VAL A 397 -6.81 -5.19 20.77
C VAL A 397 -6.09 -5.84 21.95
N ARG A 398 -4.76 -5.73 21.97
CA ARG A 398 -3.96 -6.18 23.11
C ARG A 398 -4.21 -5.21 24.25
N ALA A 399 -4.81 -5.72 25.32
CA ALA A 399 -4.91 -5.00 26.59
C ALA A 399 -3.53 -4.41 26.96
N PRO A 400 -3.44 -3.11 27.29
CA PRO A 400 -2.18 -2.50 27.69
C PRO A 400 -1.56 -3.21 28.90
N THR A 401 -0.24 -3.15 29.03
CA THR A 401 0.42 -3.61 30.26
C THR A 401 0.21 -2.59 31.37
N ILE A 402 0.24 -3.02 32.65
CA ILE A 402 0.17 -2.08 33.78
C ILE A 402 1.33 -1.06 33.71
N GLU A 403 2.50 -1.47 33.23
CA GLU A 403 3.65 -0.59 33.07
C GLU A 403 3.42 0.50 32.01
N LEU A 404 2.75 0.16 30.90
CA LEU A 404 2.37 1.14 29.90
C LEU A 404 1.38 2.18 30.44
N VAL A 405 0.38 1.73 31.20
CA VAL A 405 -0.59 2.62 31.86
C VAL A 405 0.11 3.58 32.82
N LYS A 406 1.09 3.10 33.60
CA LYS A 406 1.91 3.97 34.46
C LYS A 406 2.70 4.99 33.64
N LYS A 407 3.40 4.57 32.57
CA LYS A 407 4.16 5.49 31.69
C LYS A 407 3.27 6.59 31.12
N ALA A 408 2.06 6.24 30.69
CA ALA A 408 1.09 7.21 30.18
C ALA A 408 0.67 8.22 31.27
N ALA A 409 0.33 7.74 32.46
CA ALA A 409 0.00 8.62 33.60
C ALA A 409 1.17 9.52 34.02
N MET A 410 2.41 8.99 33.98
CA MET A 410 3.62 9.76 34.24
C MET A 410 3.81 10.90 33.23
N LYS A 411 3.60 10.63 31.93
CA LYS A 411 3.69 11.63 30.86
C LYS A 411 2.63 12.73 31.03
N VAL A 412 1.38 12.36 31.31
CA VAL A 412 0.27 13.32 31.39
C VAL A 412 0.34 14.20 32.64
N PHE A 413 0.67 13.62 33.80
CA PHE A 413 0.66 14.35 35.07
C PHE A 413 2.03 14.81 35.56
N ASN A 414 3.09 14.55 34.77
CA ASN A 414 4.47 14.86 35.11
C ASN A 414 4.89 14.31 36.50
N VAL A 415 4.54 13.05 36.77
CA VAL A 415 4.90 12.33 38.00
C VAL A 415 5.88 11.20 37.71
N SER A 416 6.70 10.82 38.68
CA SER A 416 7.64 9.70 38.51
C SER A 416 6.97 8.35 38.78
N LYS A 417 7.59 7.25 38.33
CA LYS A 417 7.15 5.89 38.68
C LYS A 417 7.21 5.67 40.19
N ALA A 418 8.25 6.19 40.85
CA ALA A 418 8.40 6.12 42.30
C ALA A 418 7.25 6.85 43.02
N ASP A 419 6.79 7.98 42.49
CA ASP A 419 5.62 8.67 43.03
C ASP A 419 4.38 7.79 42.95
N LEU A 420 4.10 7.19 41.78
CA LEU A 420 2.95 6.29 41.59
C LEU A 420 2.99 5.06 42.50
N GLU A 421 4.18 4.58 42.89
CA GLU A 421 4.37 3.42 43.77
C GLU A 421 4.57 3.79 45.25
N SER A 422 4.77 5.07 45.57
CA SER A 422 5.04 5.54 46.93
C SER A 422 3.82 5.39 47.87
N PRO A 423 4.01 5.42 49.19
CA PRO A 423 2.91 5.56 50.15
C PRO A 423 2.37 7.00 50.26
N SER A 424 2.90 7.96 49.49
CA SER A 424 2.52 9.38 49.61
C SER A 424 1.01 9.59 49.41
N LYS A 425 0.44 10.39 50.34
CA LYS A 425 -0.96 10.83 50.36
C LYS A 425 -1.16 12.21 49.74
N ALA A 426 -0.11 12.84 49.21
CA ALA A 426 -0.22 14.13 48.53
C ALA A 426 -1.18 14.03 47.33
N ARG A 427 -2.09 15.00 47.17
CA ARG A 427 -3.09 15.00 46.09
C ARG A 427 -2.44 14.89 44.71
N SER A 428 -1.33 15.59 44.51
CA SER A 428 -0.51 15.57 43.28
C SER A 428 0.00 14.18 42.90
N VAL A 429 0.03 13.23 43.83
CA VAL A 429 0.46 11.85 43.59
C VAL A 429 -0.72 10.87 43.64
N VAL A 430 -1.64 11.06 44.58
CA VAL A 430 -2.81 10.18 44.75
C VAL A 430 -3.74 10.26 43.54
N TYR A 431 -3.99 11.46 43.00
CA TYR A 431 -4.93 11.65 41.91
C TYR A 431 -4.45 10.96 40.60
N PRO A 432 -3.22 11.20 40.10
CA PRO A 432 -2.69 10.43 38.96
C PRO A 432 -2.67 8.92 39.19
N ARG A 433 -2.36 8.49 40.41
CA ARG A 433 -2.33 7.06 40.78
C ARG A 433 -3.71 6.43 40.74
N GLN A 434 -4.75 7.10 41.23
CA GLN A 434 -6.12 6.59 41.18
C GLN A 434 -6.62 6.45 39.74
N ILE A 435 -6.32 7.43 38.88
CA ILE A 435 -6.62 7.36 37.45
C ILE A 435 -5.89 6.18 36.79
N ALA A 436 -4.60 6.01 37.06
CA ALA A 436 -3.83 4.89 36.52
C ALA A 436 -4.38 3.52 36.99
N MET A 437 -4.79 3.40 38.26
CA MET A 437 -5.41 2.18 38.80
C MET A 437 -6.78 1.90 38.17
N TYR A 438 -7.60 2.93 37.98
CA TYR A 438 -8.88 2.85 37.30
C TYR A 438 -8.70 2.34 35.88
N LEU A 439 -7.83 2.98 35.10
CA LEU A 439 -7.52 2.58 33.73
C LEU A 439 -6.89 1.18 33.65
N CYS A 440 -6.07 0.80 34.63
CA CYS A 440 -5.59 -0.58 34.73
C CYS A 440 -6.75 -1.56 34.84
N ARG A 441 -7.79 -1.25 35.62
CA ARG A 441 -8.93 -2.16 35.77
C ARG A 441 -9.83 -2.19 34.55
N GLU A 442 -10.04 -1.05 33.89
CA GLU A 442 -10.87 -0.93 32.70
C GLU A 442 -10.22 -1.54 31.45
N GLN A 443 -8.91 -1.36 31.29
CA GLN A 443 -8.23 -1.68 30.03
C GLN A 443 -7.29 -2.89 30.13
N THR A 444 -6.83 -3.25 31.34
CA THR A 444 -5.99 -4.43 31.54
C THR A 444 -6.84 -5.52 32.19
N HIS A 445 -6.87 -6.73 31.64
CA HIS A 445 -7.62 -7.87 32.22
C HIS A 445 -7.07 -8.34 33.58
N LYS A 446 -6.34 -7.48 34.31
CA LYS A 446 -5.70 -7.74 35.59
C LYS A 446 -6.69 -7.56 36.74
N SER A 447 -6.57 -8.41 37.73
CA SER A 447 -7.36 -8.37 38.96
C SER A 447 -6.89 -7.25 39.90
N PHE A 448 -7.77 -6.79 40.81
CA PHE A 448 -7.41 -5.79 41.83
C PHE A 448 -6.14 -6.13 42.63
N PRO A 449 -5.90 -7.39 43.04
CA PRO A 449 -4.64 -7.76 43.69
C PRO A 449 -3.41 -7.62 42.80
N GLN A 450 -3.51 -7.97 41.51
CA GLN A 450 -2.39 -7.82 40.56
C GLN A 450 -2.05 -6.34 40.32
N ILE A 451 -3.07 -5.49 40.21
CA ILE A 451 -2.89 -4.04 40.10
C ILE A 451 -2.24 -3.51 41.38
N GLY A 452 -2.76 -3.86 42.57
CA GLY A 452 -2.22 -3.41 43.85
C GLY A 452 -0.74 -3.76 44.04
N ARG A 453 -0.34 -4.99 43.66
CA ARG A 453 1.07 -5.41 43.65
C ARG A 453 1.95 -4.52 42.78
N ALA A 454 1.48 -4.16 41.60
CA ALA A 454 2.23 -3.33 40.67
C ALA A 454 2.37 -1.88 41.17
N PHE A 455 1.41 -1.33 41.92
CA PHE A 455 1.47 0.04 42.47
C PHE A 455 2.08 0.08 43.88
N GLY A 456 3.24 -0.55 44.08
CA GLY A 456 3.97 -0.52 45.35
C GLY A 456 3.42 -1.45 46.43
N ARG A 457 2.95 -2.65 46.05
CA ARG A 457 2.39 -3.67 46.98
C ARG A 457 1.21 -3.16 47.83
N ARG A 458 0.33 -2.36 47.24
CA ARG A 458 -0.88 -1.88 47.92
C ARG A 458 -1.95 -2.96 48.01
N ASP A 459 -2.76 -2.85 49.05
CA ASP A 459 -3.92 -3.70 49.24
C ASP A 459 -4.92 -3.57 48.10
N HIS A 460 -5.48 -4.70 47.69
CA HIS A 460 -6.51 -4.78 46.65
C HIS A 460 -7.72 -3.87 46.94
N THR A 461 -8.03 -3.64 48.22
CA THR A 461 -9.08 -2.72 48.69
C THR A 461 -8.80 -1.27 48.32
N THR A 462 -7.54 -0.86 48.24
CA THR A 462 -7.16 0.50 47.80
C THR A 462 -7.46 0.70 46.31
N VAL A 463 -7.19 -0.32 45.50
CA VAL A 463 -7.49 -0.30 44.07
C VAL A 463 -9.00 -0.33 43.84
N LEU A 464 -9.72 -1.17 44.58
CA LEU A 464 -11.19 -1.24 44.54
C LEU A 464 -11.82 0.10 44.95
N TYR A 465 -11.30 0.75 45.99
CA TYR A 465 -11.75 2.07 46.42
C TYR A 465 -11.54 3.12 45.32
N ALA A 466 -10.33 3.17 44.74
CA ALA A 466 -10.03 4.09 43.63
C ALA A 466 -10.97 3.86 42.45
N HIS A 467 -11.18 2.60 42.05
CA HIS A 467 -12.07 2.23 40.95
C HIS A 467 -13.50 2.70 41.21
N ARG A 468 -14.10 2.33 42.35
CA ARG A 468 -15.47 2.74 42.71
C ARG A 468 -15.65 4.24 42.80
N LYS A 469 -14.67 4.95 43.38
CA LYS A 469 -14.70 6.40 43.51
C LYS A 469 -14.76 7.06 42.14
N LEU A 470 -13.81 6.70 41.26
CA LEU A 470 -13.73 7.29 39.92
C LEU A 470 -14.94 6.90 39.05
N SER A 471 -15.42 5.65 39.11
CA SER A 471 -16.64 5.24 38.40
C SER A 471 -17.86 6.08 38.77
N LYS A 472 -17.96 6.52 40.03
CA LYS A 472 -19.08 7.36 40.50
C LYS A 472 -18.90 8.82 40.09
N GLU A 473 -17.69 9.35 40.23
CA GLU A 473 -17.38 10.76 39.94
C GLU A 473 -17.40 11.06 38.43
N LEU A 474 -17.10 10.06 37.59
CA LEU A 474 -17.06 10.20 36.13
C LEU A 474 -18.38 10.69 35.51
N ALA A 475 -19.51 10.38 36.12
CA ALA A 475 -20.83 10.81 35.62
C ALA A 475 -21.10 12.30 35.85
N THR A 476 -20.37 12.95 36.75
CA THR A 476 -20.65 14.31 37.21
C THR A 476 -19.46 15.27 37.06
N ASP A 477 -18.24 14.75 36.94
CA ASP A 477 -17.01 15.54 36.87
C ASP A 477 -16.41 15.51 35.46
N GLN A 478 -16.60 16.61 34.73
CA GLN A 478 -16.08 16.78 33.37
C GLN A 478 -14.55 16.88 33.32
N GLU A 479 -13.92 17.42 34.37
CA GLU A 479 -12.46 17.57 34.43
C GLU A 479 -11.81 16.18 34.62
N LEU A 480 -12.37 15.37 35.52
CA LEU A 480 -11.98 13.97 35.67
C LEU A 480 -12.15 13.17 34.38
N ALA A 481 -13.27 13.36 33.67
CA ALA A 481 -13.52 12.69 32.40
C ALA A 481 -12.46 13.07 31.34
N ALA A 482 -12.16 14.37 31.23
CA ALA A 482 -11.11 14.87 30.34
C ALA A 482 -9.73 14.30 30.72
N ASP A 483 -9.40 14.24 32.00
CA ASP A 483 -8.13 13.69 32.49
C ASP A 483 -7.96 12.20 32.21
N ILE A 484 -9.00 11.41 32.44
CA ILE A 484 -9.01 9.98 32.10
C ILE A 484 -8.86 9.80 30.59
N ALA A 485 -9.56 10.61 29.78
CA ALA A 485 -9.43 10.59 28.33
C ALA A 485 -8.00 10.95 27.87
N ARG A 486 -7.35 11.95 28.49
CA ARG A 486 -5.95 12.31 28.18
C ARG A 486 -4.99 11.17 28.44
N VAL A 487 -5.13 10.46 29.57
CA VAL A 487 -4.28 9.30 29.88
C VAL A 487 -4.59 8.12 28.96
N ALA A 488 -5.87 7.86 28.66
CA ALA A 488 -6.27 6.83 27.71
C ALA A 488 -5.69 7.09 26.31
N ALA A 489 -5.77 8.32 25.82
CA ALA A 489 -5.15 8.73 24.56
C ALA A 489 -3.63 8.50 24.57
N ALA A 490 -2.95 8.88 25.67
CA ALA A 490 -1.51 8.65 25.82
C ALA A 490 -1.13 7.15 25.84
N ILE A 491 -1.98 6.28 26.40
CA ILE A 491 -1.78 4.81 26.33
C ILE A 491 -1.84 4.35 24.88
N LEU A 492 -2.87 4.80 24.12
CA LEU A 492 -3.04 4.44 22.73
C LEU A 492 -1.89 4.92 21.85
N GLU A 493 -1.42 6.16 22.05
CA GLU A 493 -0.23 6.71 21.40
C GLU A 493 1.01 5.82 21.64
N MET A 494 1.25 5.42 22.90
CA MET A 494 2.41 4.61 23.25
C MET A 494 2.32 3.18 22.72
N GLN A 495 1.11 2.59 22.65
CA GLN A 495 0.89 1.29 22.00
C GLN A 495 1.18 1.36 20.51
N ALA A 496 0.76 2.44 19.84
CA ALA A 496 1.03 2.67 18.42
C ALA A 496 2.52 2.86 18.13
N ALA A 497 3.27 3.47 19.05
CA ALA A 497 4.72 3.66 18.91
C ALA A 497 5.57 2.40 19.16
N GLY A 498 4.96 1.24 19.46
CA GLY A 498 5.68 -0.01 19.73
C GLY A 498 6.44 -0.04 21.07
N ASN A 499 6.18 0.91 21.97
CA ASN A 499 6.80 0.98 23.30
C ASN A 499 6.10 0.01 24.26
N HIS A 500 6.36 -1.30 24.12
CA HIS A 500 5.80 -2.34 25.00
C HIS A 500 6.43 -2.36 26.40
#